data_AF-A0A955UQ84-F1
#
_entry.id   AF-A0A955UQ84-F1
#
_cell.length_a   1.000
_cell.length_b   1.000
_cell.length_c   1.000
_cell.angle_alpha   90.00
_cell.angle_beta   90.00
_cell.angle_gamma   90.00
#
_symmetry.space_group_name_H-M   'P 1'
#
loop_
_entity.id
_entity.type
_entity.pdbx_description
1 polymer ?
#
loop_
_entity_poly.entity_id
_entity_poly.type
_entity_poly.pdbx_seq_one_letter_code
_entity_poly.pdbx_strand_id
1 'polypeptide(L)'
;MTLVTGSHHYQVYWVPSTDDPASRDIISVPVVWRIAEREWIPRSAAFLNPPDRLNREMPWGLVCIKCHATGGRPGLELETDYVELGIACEACHGPAEAHIAHYQNPVRRYLAHLGDDSEDSVVDPAQLPESRGSEICAQCHSLLVIPDSDGFIANGTPFRPGDPIAEHFPEIRGETQAEAQRAQSFWSDGEIR
;
A
#
# COMPACT_ATOMS: atom_id res chain seq x y z
N MET A 1 -9.91 -13.42 -10.69
CA MET A 1 -10.27 -12.20 -9.93
C MET A 1 -9.57 -11.03 -10.61
N THR A 2 -10.26 -9.93 -10.90
CA THR A 2 -9.68 -8.75 -11.57
C THR A 2 -9.60 -7.64 -10.54
N LEU A 3 -8.40 -7.14 -10.25
CA LEU A 3 -8.22 -5.97 -9.39
C LEU A 3 -8.45 -4.70 -10.21
N VAL A 4 -9.09 -3.72 -9.59
CA VAL A 4 -9.20 -2.36 -10.11
C VAL A 4 -8.52 -1.43 -9.12
N THR A 5 -7.56 -0.64 -9.58
CA THR A 5 -7.05 0.51 -8.82
C THR A 5 -7.40 1.79 -9.57
N GLY A 6 -7.38 2.94 -8.91
CA GLY A 6 -7.74 4.18 -9.58
C GLY A 6 -7.94 5.37 -8.67
N SER A 7 -8.47 6.44 -9.24
CA SER A 7 -8.84 7.67 -8.57
C SER A 7 -10.27 8.05 -8.96
N HIS A 8 -10.71 9.24 -8.55
CA HIS A 8 -11.99 9.81 -8.99
C HIS A 8 -12.03 10.12 -10.51
N HIS A 9 -10.88 10.11 -11.19
CA HIS A 9 -10.77 10.43 -12.62
C HIS A 9 -10.49 9.20 -13.50
N TYR A 10 -9.74 8.23 -12.99
CA TYR A 10 -9.25 7.10 -13.77
C TYR A 10 -9.46 5.76 -13.07
N GLN A 11 -9.72 4.72 -13.86
CA GLN A 11 -9.68 3.33 -13.42
C GLN A 11 -8.64 2.55 -14.23
N VAL A 12 -7.82 1.78 -13.51
CA VAL A 12 -6.79 0.88 -14.01
C VAL A 12 -7.21 -0.53 -13.66
N TYR A 13 -7.16 -1.41 -14.65
CA TYR A 13 -7.54 -2.81 -14.49
C TYR A 13 -6.30 -3.69 -14.53
N TRP A 14 -6.29 -4.69 -13.65
CA TRP A 14 -5.17 -5.61 -13.49
C TRP A 14 -5.63 -7.04 -13.74
N VAL A 15 -4.83 -7.76 -14.52
CA VAL A 15 -5.07 -9.16 -14.86
C VAL A 15 -3.89 -10.01 -14.38
N PRO A 16 -4.10 -11.29 -14.03
CA PRO A 16 -3.00 -12.20 -13.74
C PRO A 16 -1.96 -12.20 -14.85
N SER A 17 -0.67 -12.23 -14.49
CA SER A 17 0.39 -12.46 -15.46
C SER A 17 0.23 -13.83 -16.11
N THR A 18 0.57 -13.94 -17.40
CA THR A 18 0.58 -15.22 -18.12
C THR A 18 1.94 -15.91 -18.09
N ASP A 19 2.97 -15.27 -17.54
CA ASP A 19 4.34 -15.78 -17.54
C ASP A 19 4.50 -17.01 -16.64
N ASP A 20 3.80 -17.03 -15.50
CA ASP A 20 3.70 -18.19 -14.61
C ASP A 20 2.29 -18.27 -13.98
N PRO A 21 1.49 -19.30 -14.32
CA PRO A 21 0.16 -19.52 -13.73
C PRO A 21 0.15 -19.76 -12.22
N ALA A 22 1.28 -20.15 -11.62
CA ALA A 22 1.41 -20.34 -10.18
C ALA A 22 1.71 -19.02 -9.43
N SER A 23 2.15 -17.99 -10.14
CA SER A 23 2.43 -16.68 -9.57
C SER A 23 1.15 -15.93 -9.21
N ARG A 24 1.20 -15.13 -8.14
CA ARG A 24 0.14 -14.15 -7.81
C ARG A 24 0.39 -12.78 -8.44
N ASP A 25 1.37 -12.68 -9.35
CA ASP A 25 1.70 -11.45 -10.06
C ASP A 25 0.55 -11.01 -10.97
N ILE A 26 0.35 -9.70 -11.01
CA ILE A 26 -0.65 -9.06 -11.86
C ILE A 26 -0.01 -7.96 -12.70
N ILE A 27 -0.51 -7.80 -13.92
CA ILE A 27 -0.07 -6.79 -14.88
C ILE A 27 -1.23 -5.85 -15.19
N SER A 28 -0.91 -4.57 -15.42
CA SER A 28 -1.93 -3.60 -15.82
C SER A 28 -2.28 -3.77 -17.29
N VAL A 29 -3.57 -3.70 -17.62
CA VAL A 29 -4.01 -3.56 -19.00
C VAL A 29 -3.48 -2.22 -19.56
N PRO A 30 -3.02 -2.14 -20.83
CA PRO A 30 -2.40 -0.93 -21.39
C PRO A 30 -3.39 0.21 -21.72
N VAL A 31 -4.61 0.15 -21.19
CA VAL A 31 -5.62 1.20 -21.29
C VAL A 31 -6.14 1.57 -19.90
N VAL A 32 -6.56 2.82 -19.75
CA VAL A 32 -7.25 3.29 -18.54
C VAL A 32 -8.62 3.82 -18.91
N TRP A 33 -9.59 3.63 -18.03
CA TRP A 33 -10.93 4.17 -18.20
C TRP A 33 -11.01 5.56 -17.56
N ARG A 34 -11.38 6.57 -18.35
CA ARG A 34 -11.69 7.91 -17.87
C ARG A 34 -13.13 7.97 -17.40
N ILE A 35 -13.34 8.21 -16.12
CA ILE A 35 -14.66 8.09 -15.50
C ILE A 35 -15.62 9.17 -16.02
N ALA A 36 -15.18 10.43 -16.07
CA ALA A 36 -16.04 11.56 -16.45
C ALA A 36 -16.38 11.53 -17.94
N GLU A 37 -15.40 11.24 -18.79
CA GLU A 37 -15.53 11.23 -20.25
C GLU A 37 -16.08 9.91 -20.79
N ARG A 38 -16.10 8.86 -19.97
CA ARG A 38 -16.60 7.51 -20.32
C ARG A 38 -15.92 6.96 -21.57
N GLU A 39 -14.59 7.09 -21.60
CA GLU A 39 -13.77 6.61 -22.71
C GLU A 39 -12.55 5.85 -22.20
N TRP A 40 -12.07 4.95 -23.04
CA TRP A 40 -10.78 4.31 -22.86
C TRP A 40 -9.71 5.14 -23.54
N ILE A 41 -8.63 5.41 -22.81
CA ILE A 41 -7.42 6.02 -23.38
C ILE A 41 -6.23 5.07 -23.20
N PRO A 42 -5.21 5.13 -24.08
CA PRO A 42 -3.95 4.46 -23.82
C PRO A 42 -3.36 4.93 -22.48
N ARG A 43 -2.85 4.00 -21.66
CA ARG A 43 -2.25 4.34 -20.36
C ARG A 43 -1.10 5.35 -20.50
N SER A 44 -0.35 5.28 -21.59
CA SER A 44 0.72 6.22 -21.94
C SER A 44 0.24 7.66 -22.13
N ALA A 45 -1.04 7.85 -22.45
CA ALA A 45 -1.67 9.16 -22.59
C ALA A 45 -2.31 9.65 -21.29
N ALA A 46 -2.37 8.82 -20.24
CA ALA A 46 -2.99 9.17 -18.96
C ALA A 46 -2.08 10.03 -18.06
N PHE A 47 -0.77 9.98 -18.30
CA PHE A 47 0.23 10.73 -17.55
C PHE A 47 1.17 11.46 -18.50
N LEU A 48 1.56 12.69 -18.14
CA LEU A 48 2.60 13.42 -18.85
C LEU A 48 3.93 12.71 -18.62
N ASN A 49 4.58 12.30 -19.70
CA ASN A 49 5.90 11.69 -19.66
C ASN A 49 6.90 12.56 -20.42
N PRO A 50 8.17 12.63 -19.97
CA PRO A 50 9.24 13.20 -20.76
C PRO A 50 9.35 12.49 -22.12
N PRO A 51 9.68 13.22 -23.21
CA PRO A 51 9.71 12.67 -24.56
C PRO A 51 10.75 11.55 -24.76
N ASP A 52 11.74 11.44 -23.87
CA ASP A 52 12.82 10.45 -23.87
C ASP A 52 12.57 9.26 -22.91
N ARG A 53 11.50 9.29 -22.10
CA ARG A 53 11.15 8.18 -21.21
C ARG A 53 10.25 7.19 -21.93
N LEU A 54 10.75 5.96 -22.12
CA LEU A 54 9.91 4.83 -22.50
C LEU A 54 8.90 4.56 -21.37
N ASN A 55 7.64 4.27 -21.73
CA ASN A 55 6.64 3.78 -20.78
C ASN A 55 7.14 2.46 -20.19
N ARG A 56 7.75 2.53 -19.01
CA ARG A 56 8.21 1.34 -18.31
C ARG A 56 7.04 0.79 -17.52
N GLU A 57 6.60 -0.41 -17.90
CA GLU A 57 5.69 -1.17 -17.06
C GLU A 57 6.40 -1.45 -15.73
N MET A 58 5.79 -0.97 -14.64
CA MET A 58 6.32 -1.21 -13.30
C MET A 58 5.65 -2.45 -12.72
N PRO A 59 6.42 -3.45 -12.24
CA PRO A 59 5.86 -4.64 -11.64
C PRO A 59 4.94 -4.27 -10.48
N TRP A 60 3.71 -4.78 -10.49
CA TRP A 60 2.72 -4.48 -9.45
C TRP A 60 3.24 -4.87 -8.06
N GLY A 61 3.88 -6.04 -7.96
CA GLY A 61 4.45 -6.58 -6.73
C GLY A 61 5.54 -5.69 -6.11
N LEU A 62 6.22 -4.84 -6.87
CA LEU A 62 7.26 -3.97 -6.31
C LEU A 62 6.77 -2.56 -6.00
N VAL A 63 5.82 -2.04 -6.79
CA VAL A 63 5.45 -0.62 -6.72
C VAL A 63 4.06 -0.39 -6.15
N CYS A 64 3.11 -1.21 -6.56
CA CYS A 64 1.70 -1.01 -6.25
C CYS A 64 1.29 -1.73 -4.97
N ILE A 65 1.91 -2.89 -4.69
CA ILE A 65 1.52 -3.74 -3.56
C ILE A 65 1.57 -3.01 -2.21
N LYS A 66 2.52 -2.08 -2.05
CA LYS A 66 2.74 -1.33 -0.81
C LYS A 66 1.52 -0.51 -0.37
N CYS A 67 0.67 -0.10 -1.32
CA CYS A 67 -0.52 0.71 -1.06
C CYS A 67 -1.83 0.00 -1.47
N HIS A 68 -1.78 -1.07 -2.25
CA HIS A 68 -2.96 -1.70 -2.85
C HIS A 68 -3.14 -3.17 -2.46
N ALA A 69 -2.48 -3.60 -1.39
CA ALA A 69 -2.69 -4.90 -0.79
C ALA A 69 -2.59 -4.81 0.73
N THR A 70 -3.33 -5.68 1.41
CA THR A 70 -3.24 -5.87 2.86
C THR A 70 -2.30 -7.04 3.13
N GLY A 71 -1.29 -6.81 3.99
CA GLY A 71 -0.25 -7.80 4.26
C GLY A 71 0.61 -8.13 3.03
N GLY A 72 0.81 -7.16 2.14
CA GLY A 72 1.53 -7.34 0.88
C GLY A 72 3.02 -7.59 1.07
N ARG A 73 3.53 -8.66 0.45
CA ARG A 73 4.94 -9.04 0.38
C ARG A 73 5.34 -9.15 -1.09
N PRO A 74 6.21 -8.26 -1.60
CA PRO A 74 6.65 -8.30 -2.98
C PRO A 74 7.23 -9.64 -3.43
N GLY A 75 8.02 -10.29 -2.56
CA GLY A 75 8.82 -11.45 -2.97
C GLY A 75 9.86 -11.10 -4.05
N LEU A 76 10.75 -12.05 -4.35
CA LEU A 76 11.56 -11.98 -5.55
C LEU A 76 10.80 -12.63 -6.71
N GLU A 77 11.01 -12.14 -7.93
CA GLU A 77 10.63 -12.77 -9.21
C GLU A 77 9.47 -13.78 -9.11
N LEU A 78 8.22 -13.29 -9.12
CA LEU A 78 6.96 -14.07 -9.14
C LEU A 78 6.45 -14.63 -7.81
N GLU A 79 7.16 -14.42 -6.68
CA GLU A 79 6.75 -14.85 -5.34
C GLU A 79 5.87 -13.83 -4.58
N THR A 80 5.26 -12.88 -5.30
CA THR A 80 4.37 -11.89 -4.69
C THR A 80 3.28 -12.56 -3.86
N ASP A 81 3.08 -12.09 -2.63
CA ASP A 81 2.08 -12.61 -1.72
C ASP A 81 1.33 -11.49 -1.02
N TYR A 82 0.10 -11.78 -0.59
CA TYR A 82 -0.75 -10.85 0.14
C TYR A 82 -1.89 -11.60 0.83
N VAL A 83 -2.34 -11.06 1.96
CA VAL A 83 -3.52 -11.56 2.67
C VAL A 83 -4.77 -11.25 1.86
N GLU A 84 -4.93 -9.98 1.48
CA GLU A 84 -6.06 -9.52 0.69
C GLU A 84 -5.64 -8.49 -0.37
N LEU A 85 -6.29 -8.58 -1.53
CA LEU A 85 -6.04 -7.68 -2.64
C LEU A 85 -6.88 -6.41 -2.48
N GLY A 86 -6.24 -5.31 -2.07
CA GLY A 86 -6.89 -4.05 -1.72
C GLY A 86 -6.62 -3.62 -0.28
N ILE A 87 -7.33 -2.58 0.15
CA ILE A 87 -7.29 -2.04 1.51
C ILE A 87 -8.42 -2.70 2.32
N ALA A 88 -8.05 -3.59 3.23
CA ALA A 88 -8.96 -4.31 4.11
C ALA A 88 -8.80 -3.85 5.57
N CYS A 89 -9.56 -4.47 6.49
CA CYS A 89 -9.62 -4.10 7.90
C CYS A 89 -8.22 -3.96 8.52
N GLU A 90 -7.36 -4.96 8.31
CA GLU A 90 -6.03 -5.02 8.93
C GLU A 90 -5.07 -3.93 8.43
N ALA A 91 -5.33 -3.29 7.29
CA ALA A 91 -4.52 -2.17 6.81
C ALA A 91 -4.60 -0.96 7.76
N CYS A 92 -5.75 -0.76 8.41
CA CYS A 92 -5.97 0.34 9.36
C CYS A 92 -5.94 -0.13 10.82
N HIS A 93 -6.28 -1.39 11.07
CA HIS A 93 -6.48 -1.94 12.42
C HIS A 93 -5.34 -2.83 12.91
N GLY A 94 -4.37 -3.13 12.04
CA GLY A 94 -3.28 -4.07 12.32
C GLY A 94 -3.71 -5.54 12.20
N PRO A 95 -2.78 -6.49 12.33
CA PRO A 95 -3.06 -7.92 12.22
C PRO A 95 -4.03 -8.39 13.30
N ALA A 96 -5.10 -9.10 12.90
CA ALA A 96 -6.17 -9.52 13.78
C ALA A 96 -5.99 -10.94 14.35
N GLU A 97 -4.84 -11.60 14.14
CA GLU A 97 -4.61 -12.99 14.59
C GLU A 97 -4.84 -13.15 16.11
N ALA A 98 -4.25 -12.28 16.92
CA ALA A 98 -4.40 -12.32 18.38
C ALA A 98 -5.85 -12.00 18.82
N HIS A 99 -6.50 -11.03 18.16
CA HIS A 99 -7.92 -10.72 18.37
C HIS A 99 -8.81 -11.93 18.10
N ILE A 100 -8.62 -12.60 16.96
CA ILE A 100 -9.38 -13.80 16.59
C ILE A 100 -9.13 -14.91 17.61
N ALA A 101 -7.87 -15.18 17.96
CA ALA A 101 -7.52 -16.21 18.94
C ALA A 101 -8.17 -15.94 20.31
N HIS A 102 -8.21 -14.69 20.75
CA HIS A 102 -8.86 -14.27 21.99
C HIS A 102 -10.39 -14.52 21.94
N TYR A 103 -11.05 -14.08 20.87
CA TYR A 103 -12.51 -14.14 20.75
C TYR A 103 -13.08 -15.44 20.18
N GLN A 104 -12.23 -16.40 19.78
CA GLN A 104 -12.66 -17.77 19.55
C GLN A 104 -13.30 -18.37 20.82
N ASN A 105 -12.89 -17.94 22.01
CA ASN A 105 -13.50 -18.32 23.27
C ASN A 105 -14.85 -17.59 23.50
N PRO A 106 -15.98 -18.32 23.61
CA PRO A 106 -17.30 -17.70 23.83
C PRO A 106 -17.42 -16.94 25.16
N VAL A 107 -16.67 -17.34 26.20
CA VAL A 107 -16.66 -16.63 27.48
C VAL A 107 -16.06 -15.24 27.32
N ARG A 108 -14.93 -15.13 26.60
CA ARG A 108 -14.28 -13.84 26.30
C ARG A 108 -15.20 -12.92 25.50
N ARG A 109 -15.91 -13.46 24.49
CA ARG A 109 -16.93 -12.70 23.75
C ARG A 109 -18.06 -12.19 24.65
N TYR A 110 -18.53 -13.02 25.57
CA TYR A 110 -19.59 -12.62 26.50
C TYR A 110 -19.11 -11.54 27.47
N LEU A 111 -17.87 -11.62 27.97
CA LEU A 111 -17.26 -10.59 28.82
C LEU A 111 -17.09 -9.26 28.08
N ALA A 112 -16.58 -9.28 26.84
CA ALA A 112 -16.50 -8.07 26.01
C ALA A 112 -17.88 -7.46 25.72
N HIS A 113 -18.91 -8.28 25.51
CA HIS A 113 -20.29 -7.78 25.38
C HIS A 113 -20.79 -7.06 26.65
N LEU A 114 -20.28 -7.44 27.83
CA LEU A 114 -20.55 -6.77 29.10
C LEU A 114 -19.61 -5.57 29.37
N GLY A 115 -18.70 -5.26 28.45
CA GLY A 115 -17.81 -4.09 28.50
C GLY A 115 -16.38 -4.38 28.98
N ASP A 116 -15.94 -5.64 29.03
CA ASP A 116 -14.54 -6.01 29.31
C ASP A 116 -13.81 -6.43 28.02
N ASP A 117 -13.36 -5.44 27.25
CA ASP A 117 -12.59 -5.57 26.00
C ASP A 117 -11.11 -5.20 26.17
N SER A 118 -10.63 -5.15 27.42
CA SER A 118 -9.30 -4.67 27.80
C SER A 118 -8.11 -5.46 27.21
N GLU A 119 -8.38 -6.65 26.66
CA GLU A 119 -7.40 -7.53 26.00
C GLU A 119 -7.53 -7.53 24.45
N ASP A 120 -8.36 -6.67 23.85
CA ASP A 120 -8.44 -6.60 22.38
C ASP A 120 -7.14 -6.04 21.79
N SER A 121 -6.54 -6.79 20.85
CA SER A 121 -5.29 -6.41 20.19
C SER A 121 -5.50 -5.57 18.93
N VAL A 122 -6.75 -5.42 18.46
CA VAL A 122 -7.06 -4.60 17.28
C VAL A 122 -6.97 -3.13 17.65
N VAL A 123 -6.20 -2.39 16.85
CA VAL A 123 -6.06 -0.94 17.02
C VAL A 123 -7.36 -0.26 16.66
N ASP A 124 -7.86 0.64 17.50
CA ASP A 124 -8.92 1.58 17.15
C ASP A 124 -8.32 2.94 16.76
N PRO A 125 -8.30 3.31 15.46
CA PRO A 125 -7.76 4.59 15.03
C PRO A 125 -8.38 5.81 15.72
N ALA A 126 -9.63 5.71 16.18
CA ALA A 126 -10.33 6.81 16.86
C ALA A 126 -9.82 7.04 18.29
N GLN A 127 -9.14 6.05 18.88
CA GLN A 127 -8.56 6.13 20.23
C GLN A 127 -7.06 6.48 20.22
N LEU A 128 -6.45 6.58 19.03
CA LEU A 128 -5.07 7.00 18.90
C LEU A 128 -4.91 8.52 19.05
N PRO A 129 -3.72 9.01 19.45
CA PRO A 129 -3.37 10.41 19.27
C PRO A 129 -3.57 10.85 17.82
N GLU A 130 -4.02 12.08 17.60
CA GLU A 130 -4.37 12.61 16.27
C GLU A 130 -3.28 12.40 15.21
N SER A 131 -2.00 12.56 15.60
CA SER A 131 -0.86 12.30 14.72
C SER A 131 -0.78 10.83 14.29
N ARG A 132 -0.90 9.89 15.23
CA ARG A 132 -0.86 8.44 14.95
C ARG A 132 -2.06 7.99 14.11
N GLY A 133 -3.25 8.53 14.38
CA GLY A 133 -4.43 8.28 13.54
C GLY A 133 -4.23 8.74 12.10
N SER A 134 -3.65 9.93 11.90
CA SER A 134 -3.34 10.47 10.57
C SER A 134 -2.26 9.67 9.83
N GLU A 135 -1.28 9.16 10.57
CA GLU A 135 -0.18 8.35 10.04
C GLU A 135 -0.66 7.02 9.45
N ILE A 136 -1.77 6.46 9.94
CA ILE A 136 -2.40 5.29 9.31
C ILE A 136 -2.80 5.61 7.87
N CYS A 137 -3.31 6.81 7.59
CA CYS A 137 -3.63 7.24 6.23
C CYS A 137 -2.37 7.51 5.40
N ALA A 138 -1.33 8.07 6.04
CA ALA A 138 -0.06 8.41 5.42
C ALA A 138 0.69 7.18 4.87
N GLN A 139 0.44 5.97 5.40
CA GLN A 139 1.02 4.74 4.86
C GLN A 139 0.69 4.52 3.36
N CYS A 140 -0.39 5.13 2.85
CA CYS A 140 -0.75 5.08 1.43
C CYS A 140 -0.76 6.47 0.78
N HIS A 141 -1.22 7.50 1.51
CA HIS A 141 -1.34 8.87 1.03
C HIS A 141 -0.09 9.70 1.34
N SER A 142 1.08 9.12 1.11
CA SER A 142 2.36 9.80 1.22
C SER A 142 3.37 9.17 0.28
N LEU A 143 4.50 9.86 0.09
CA LEU A 143 5.64 9.32 -0.61
C LEU A 143 6.54 8.63 0.38
N LEU A 144 6.37 7.32 0.45
CA LEU A 144 7.16 6.49 1.32
C LEU A 144 8.47 6.11 0.65
N VAL A 145 9.55 6.37 1.37
CA VAL A 145 10.89 5.91 1.02
C VAL A 145 11.19 4.72 1.90
N ILE A 146 11.42 3.58 1.26
CA ILE A 146 11.74 2.34 1.95
C ILE A 146 13.27 2.24 2.03
N PRO A 147 13.89 2.45 3.20
CA PRO A 147 15.34 2.42 3.32
C PRO A 147 15.89 0.98 3.20
N ASP A 148 15.19 0.01 3.79
CA ASP A 148 15.52 -1.42 3.72
C ASP A 148 14.68 -2.10 2.63
N SER A 149 15.21 -2.07 1.40
CA SER A 149 14.54 -2.68 0.25
C SER A 149 14.47 -4.20 0.36
N ASP A 150 15.51 -4.85 0.91
CA ASP A 150 15.56 -6.31 1.04
C ASP A 150 14.55 -6.79 2.09
N GLY A 151 14.47 -6.09 3.22
CA GLY A 151 13.46 -6.35 4.25
C GLY A 151 12.03 -6.16 3.74
N PHE A 152 11.79 -5.12 2.93
CA PHE A 152 10.49 -4.91 2.28
C PHE A 152 10.15 -6.02 1.29
N ILE A 153 11.10 -6.45 0.46
CA ILE A 153 10.90 -7.54 -0.50
C ILE A 153 10.51 -8.84 0.23
N ALA A 154 11.20 -9.16 1.33
CA ALA A 154 10.97 -10.39 2.08
C ALA A 154 9.68 -10.36 2.92
N ASN A 155 9.39 -9.23 3.58
CA ASN A 155 8.41 -9.16 4.67
C ASN A 155 7.28 -8.14 4.45
N GLY A 156 7.34 -7.34 3.39
CA GLY A 156 6.41 -6.24 3.17
C GLY A 156 6.74 -5.00 4.01
N THR A 157 5.78 -4.08 4.10
CA THR A 157 5.97 -2.83 4.85
C THR A 157 6.08 -3.11 6.36
N PRO A 158 7.09 -2.56 7.05
CA PRO A 158 7.29 -2.82 8.48
C PRO A 158 6.32 -2.03 9.37
N PHE A 159 5.71 -0.96 8.85
CA PHE A 159 4.74 -0.14 9.57
C PHE A 159 3.53 -0.95 10.05
N ARG A 160 3.12 -0.70 11.30
CA ARG A 160 1.86 -1.16 11.88
C ARG A 160 1.03 0.04 12.35
N PRO A 161 -0.31 -0.01 12.21
CA PRO A 161 -1.17 1.03 12.78
C PRO A 161 -0.89 1.25 14.26
N GLY A 162 -0.73 2.52 14.66
CA GLY A 162 -0.31 2.89 16.02
C GLY A 162 1.19 3.17 16.16
N ASP A 163 2.03 2.65 15.25
CA ASP A 163 3.46 2.97 15.23
C ASP A 163 3.70 4.40 14.72
N PRO A 164 4.82 5.03 15.10
CA PRO A 164 5.28 6.25 14.46
C PRO A 164 5.73 5.99 13.02
N ILE A 165 5.08 6.62 12.02
CA ILE A 165 5.43 6.38 10.61
C ILE A 165 6.89 6.69 10.28
N ALA A 166 7.47 7.70 10.95
CA ALA A 166 8.84 8.15 10.74
C ALA A 166 9.90 7.14 11.20
N GLU A 167 9.55 6.18 12.06
CA GLU A 167 10.45 5.08 12.45
C GLU A 167 10.63 4.07 11.30
N HIS A 168 9.66 3.99 10.40
CA HIS A 168 9.62 3.04 9.28
C HIS A 168 9.96 3.69 7.93
N PHE A 169 9.54 4.94 7.75
CA PHE A 169 9.72 5.72 6.53
C PHE A 169 10.31 7.09 6.88
N PRO A 170 11.64 7.23 6.84
CA PRO A 170 12.29 8.48 7.24
C PRO A 170 11.94 9.62 6.29
N GLU A 171 11.77 10.82 6.85
CA GLU A 171 11.59 12.05 6.08
C GLU A 171 12.81 12.33 5.20
N ILE A 172 12.60 12.68 3.94
CA ILE A 172 13.68 13.20 3.07
C ILE A 172 13.83 14.68 3.35
N ARG A 173 14.99 15.09 3.89
CA ARG A 173 15.32 16.51 4.14
C ARG A 173 16.33 17.07 3.15
N GLY A 174 16.95 16.22 2.34
CA GLY A 174 17.95 16.64 1.36
C GLY A 174 19.32 16.92 2.00
N GLU A 175 19.54 16.45 3.22
CA GLU A 175 20.75 16.70 4.00
C GLU A 175 21.91 15.78 3.56
N THR A 176 21.59 14.62 2.97
CA THR A 176 22.56 13.67 2.43
C THR A 176 22.54 13.64 0.89
N GLN A 177 23.63 13.19 0.26
CA GLN A 177 23.68 13.05 -1.19
C GLN A 177 22.64 12.05 -1.72
N ALA A 178 22.35 10.98 -0.95
CA ALA A 178 21.31 10.01 -1.28
C ALA A 178 19.91 10.64 -1.20
N GLU A 179 19.66 11.48 -0.19
CA GLU A 179 18.43 12.26 -0.08
C GLU A 179 18.33 13.31 -1.19
N ALA A 180 19.43 13.97 -1.55
CA ALA A 180 19.45 14.95 -2.63
C ALA A 180 19.13 14.31 -4.00
N GLN A 181 19.55 13.06 -4.24
CA GLN A 181 19.11 12.31 -5.42
C GLN A 181 17.62 11.99 -5.38
N ARG A 182 17.08 11.59 -4.21
CA ARG A 182 15.64 11.34 -4.07
C ARG A 182 14.81 12.62 -4.19
N ALA A 183 15.32 13.75 -3.68
CA ALA A 183 14.74 15.08 -3.79
C ALA A 183 14.61 15.55 -5.25
N GLN A 184 15.41 15.02 -6.19
CA GLN A 184 15.24 15.29 -7.63
C GLN A 184 13.95 14.69 -8.22
N SER A 185 13.29 13.79 -7.47
CA SER A 185 11.95 13.29 -7.81
C SER A 185 10.85 14.32 -7.52
N PHE A 186 11.21 15.48 -6.98
CA PHE A 186 10.31 16.56 -6.63
C PHE A 186 10.66 17.83 -7.41
N TRP A 187 9.63 18.58 -7.80
CA TRP A 187 9.72 19.96 -8.22
C TRP A 187 10.04 20.85 -7.01
N SER A 188 10.44 22.10 -7.28
CA SER A 188 10.80 23.06 -6.21
C SER A 188 9.63 23.46 -5.30
N ASP A 189 8.39 23.19 -5.73
CA ASP A 189 7.16 23.39 -4.95
C ASP A 189 6.75 22.15 -4.14
N GLY A 190 7.51 21.06 -4.22
CA GLY A 190 7.25 19.81 -3.52
C GLY A 190 6.32 18.84 -4.25
N GLU A 191 5.84 19.17 -5.46
CA GLU A 191 5.12 18.20 -6.30
C GLU A 191 6.09 17.13 -6.85
N ILE A 192 5.60 15.92 -7.10
CA ILE A 192 6.42 14.86 -7.70
C ILE A 192 6.62 15.12 -9.20
N ARG A 193 7.82 14.86 -9.69
CA ARG A 193 8.23 14.97 -11.09
C ARG A 193 8.11 13.69 -11.90
#